data_AF-A0A9X2FEI2-F1
#
_entry.id   AF-A0A9X2FEI2-F1
#
_cell.length_a   1.000
_cell.length_b   1.000
_cell.length_c   1.000
_cell.angle_alpha   90.00
_cell.angle_beta   90.00
_cell.angle_gamma   90.00
#
_symmetry.space_group_name_H-M   'P 1'
#
loop_
_entity.id
_entity.type
_entity.pdbx_description
1 polymer ?
#
loop_
_entity_poly.entity_id
_entity_poly.type
_entity_poly.pdbx_seq_one_letter_code
_entity_poly.pdbx_strand_id
1 'polypeptide(L)'
;MRVDPNNPEGFADTNAFVVDSEGTIVLHPRYPDVIHTKPWDIAVGADRAKCREHFVQACMFRQEQGPFVVSLNYGDESFPLRFHLFPLDSGQVLVLYTRVFTGSLTDRERHVLVLVAGGASPNQVADVLGISASTARDHIANLKRKLHIHHPEGFRMAAHHFGLGS
;
A
#
# COMPACT_ATOMS: atom_id res chain seq x y z
N MET A 1 0.98 16.61 -3.28
CA MET A 1 2.23 16.54 -2.50
C MET A 1 3.32 16.11 -3.47
N ARG A 2 4.27 17.00 -3.81
CA ARG A 2 5.43 16.65 -4.66
C ARG A 2 6.41 15.90 -3.77
N VAL A 3 6.61 14.62 -4.04
CA VAL A 3 7.60 13.80 -3.35
C VAL A 3 8.95 14.16 -3.97
N ASP A 4 9.91 14.63 -3.17
CA ASP A 4 11.27 14.90 -3.62
C ASP A 4 12.04 13.59 -3.69
N PRO A 5 12.39 13.08 -4.89
CA PRO A 5 13.13 11.83 -5.06
C PRO A 5 14.52 11.80 -4.40
N ASN A 6 15.05 12.95 -3.97
CA ASN A 6 16.39 13.05 -3.38
C ASN A 6 16.40 13.12 -1.84
N ASN A 7 15.23 13.08 -1.18
CA ASN A 7 15.15 13.13 0.29
C ASN A 7 14.58 11.81 0.86
N PRO A 8 15.40 10.76 1.07
CA PRO A 8 14.97 9.44 1.56
C PRO A 8 14.25 9.46 2.91
N GLU A 9 14.51 10.43 3.80
CA GLU A 9 13.83 10.54 5.10
C GLU A 9 12.34 10.90 4.96
N GLY A 10 11.95 11.58 3.87
CA GLY A 10 10.55 11.85 3.54
C GLY A 10 9.78 10.63 3.02
N PHE A 11 10.45 9.49 2.77
CA PHE A 11 9.85 8.30 2.19
C PHE A 11 9.38 7.25 3.18
N ALA A 12 9.81 7.30 4.45
CA ALA A 12 9.50 6.28 5.46
C ALA A 12 8.00 5.96 5.55
N ASP A 13 7.15 6.99 5.47
CA ASP A 13 5.69 6.88 5.52
C ASP A 13 5.01 6.95 4.14
N THR A 14 5.78 7.06 3.07
CA THR A 14 5.24 7.18 1.72
C THR A 14 4.99 5.78 1.14
N ASN A 15 3.82 5.58 0.52
CA ASN A 15 3.56 4.38 -0.27
C ASN A 15 4.29 4.49 -1.62
N ALA A 16 5.62 4.43 -1.55
CA ALA A 16 6.48 4.50 -2.72
C ALA A 16 7.70 3.59 -2.57
N PHE A 17 8.28 3.23 -3.70
CA PHE A 17 9.60 2.62 -3.79
C PHE A 17 10.29 3.10 -5.07
N VAL A 18 11.61 2.94 -5.15
CA VAL A 18 12.41 3.38 -6.29
C VAL A 18 13.04 2.18 -6.97
N VAL A 19 13.01 2.22 -8.30
CA VAL A 19 13.61 1.23 -9.19
C VAL A 19 14.69 1.91 -10.02
N ASP A 20 15.84 1.27 -10.19
CA ASP A 20 16.91 1.78 -11.06
C ASP A 20 16.65 1.51 -12.55
N SER A 21 17.58 1.93 -13.40
CA SER A 21 17.50 1.73 -14.85
C SER A 21 17.54 0.26 -15.28
N GLU A 22 18.04 -0.64 -14.43
CA GLU A 22 18.09 -2.09 -14.69
C GLU A 22 16.81 -2.83 -14.24
N GLY A 23 15.89 -2.10 -13.60
CA GLY A 23 14.64 -2.64 -13.07
C GLY A 23 14.75 -3.19 -11.65
N THR A 24 15.85 -2.90 -10.95
CA THR A 24 16.09 -3.38 -9.58
C THR A 24 15.55 -2.39 -8.55
N ILE A 25 14.87 -2.90 -7.52
CA ILE A 25 14.41 -2.08 -6.39
C ILE A 25 15.65 -1.64 -5.58
N VAL A 26 15.85 -0.33 -5.49
CA VAL A 26 16.98 0.28 -4.77
C VAL A 26 16.58 0.98 -3.48
N LEU A 27 15.29 1.30 -3.31
CA LEU A 27 14.73 1.84 -2.08
C LEU A 27 13.30 1.34 -1.92
N HIS A 28 13.00 0.69 -0.80
CA HIS A 28 11.63 0.33 -0.42
C HIS A 28 11.43 0.50 1.10
N PRO A 29 10.95 1.66 1.57
CA PRO A 29 10.94 2.00 3.00
C PRO A 29 10.15 1.02 3.88
N ARG A 30 9.05 0.47 3.34
CA ARG A 30 8.17 -0.46 4.06
C ARG A 30 8.56 -1.93 3.98
N TYR A 31 9.34 -2.31 2.97
CA TYR A 31 9.69 -3.70 2.69
C TYR A 31 11.16 -3.77 2.26
N PRO A 32 12.10 -3.52 3.18
CA PRO A 32 13.52 -3.53 2.86
C PRO A 32 14.00 -4.88 2.32
N ASP A 33 13.33 -5.98 2.69
CA ASP A 33 13.66 -7.34 2.27
C ASP A 33 13.53 -7.57 0.75
N VAL A 34 12.79 -6.72 0.04
CA VAL A 34 12.66 -6.82 -1.44
C VAL A 34 13.66 -5.94 -2.19
N ILE A 35 14.51 -5.18 -1.51
CA ILE A 35 15.60 -4.43 -2.14
C ILE A 35 16.54 -5.43 -2.84
N HIS A 36 17.12 -5.02 -3.97
CA HIS A 36 17.92 -5.86 -4.87
C HIS A 36 17.14 -6.94 -5.65
N THR A 37 15.81 -6.94 -5.57
CA THR A 37 14.95 -7.77 -6.42
C THR A 37 14.29 -6.92 -7.51
N LYS A 38 13.68 -7.55 -8.51
CA LYS A 38 12.87 -6.84 -9.52
C LYS A 38 11.39 -6.89 -9.13
N PRO A 39 10.61 -5.83 -9.34
CA PRO A 39 9.19 -5.80 -8.95
C PRO A 39 8.36 -6.94 -9.57
N TRP A 40 8.75 -7.44 -10.74
CA TRP A 40 8.07 -8.55 -11.40
C TRP A 40 8.52 -9.93 -10.89
N ASP A 41 9.65 -10.06 -10.19
CA ASP A 41 10.07 -11.33 -9.60
C ASP A 41 9.19 -11.68 -8.40
N ILE A 42 8.80 -10.64 -7.65
CA ILE A 42 7.86 -10.72 -6.52
C ILE A 42 6.38 -10.61 -6.93
N ALA A 43 6.08 -10.41 -8.22
CA ALA A 43 4.70 -10.42 -8.71
C ALA A 43 4.14 -11.83 -8.85
N VAL A 44 2.81 -11.97 -8.71
CA VAL A 44 2.10 -13.25 -8.70
C VAL A 44 1.65 -13.68 -10.10
N GLY A 45 1.98 -14.90 -10.51
CA GLY A 45 1.39 -15.54 -11.70
C GLY A 45 1.48 -14.67 -12.97
N ALA A 46 0.32 -14.40 -13.59
CA ALA A 46 0.23 -13.60 -14.81
C ALA A 46 0.63 -12.12 -14.63
N ASP A 47 0.59 -11.60 -13.40
CA ASP A 47 0.97 -10.22 -13.11
C ASP A 47 2.47 -9.97 -13.31
N ARG A 48 3.30 -11.04 -13.34
CA ARG A 48 4.74 -10.94 -13.63
C ARG A 48 5.03 -10.30 -14.98
N ALA A 49 4.41 -10.79 -16.04
CA ALA A 49 4.63 -10.30 -17.40
C ALA A 49 4.17 -8.84 -17.56
N LYS A 50 2.96 -8.54 -17.05
CA LYS A 50 2.38 -7.19 -17.05
C LYS A 50 3.23 -6.19 -16.27
N CYS A 51 3.66 -6.57 -15.06
CA CYS A 51 4.54 -5.75 -14.23
C CYS A 51 5.84 -5.44 -14.99
N ARG A 52 6.50 -6.47 -15.51
CA ARG A 52 7.73 -6.32 -16.28
C ARG A 52 7.56 -5.40 -17.48
N GLU A 53 6.48 -5.55 -18.23
CA GLU A 53 6.19 -4.73 -19.41
C GLU A 53 6.11 -3.24 -19.05
N HIS A 54 5.30 -2.86 -18.05
CA HIS A 54 5.22 -1.47 -17.61
C HIS A 54 6.56 -0.93 -17.12
N PHE A 55 7.32 -1.70 -16.33
CA PHE A 55 8.64 -1.25 -15.88
C PHE A 55 9.63 -1.09 -17.04
N VAL A 56 9.61 -1.97 -18.04
CA VAL A 56 10.42 -1.81 -19.25
C VAL A 56 10.03 -0.52 -19.98
N GLN A 57 8.73 -0.22 -20.12
CA GLN A 57 8.27 1.02 -20.75
C GLN A 57 8.73 2.27 -19.98
N ALA A 58 8.66 2.23 -18.65
CA ALA A 58 9.12 3.31 -17.78
C ALA A 58 10.65 3.50 -17.81
N CYS A 59 11.43 2.42 -17.71
CA CYS A 59 12.89 2.48 -17.65
C CYS A 59 13.51 2.79 -19.02
N MET A 60 13.11 2.08 -20.08
CA MET A 60 13.75 2.20 -21.40
C MET A 60 13.24 3.39 -22.21
N PHE A 61 11.92 3.60 -22.22
CA PHE A 61 11.29 4.63 -23.05
C PHE A 61 10.89 5.87 -22.27
N ARG A 62 11.17 5.90 -20.96
CA ARG A 62 10.96 7.08 -20.11
C ARG A 62 9.50 7.54 -20.11
N GLN A 63 8.59 6.59 -20.31
CA GLN A 63 7.16 6.85 -20.38
C GLN A 63 6.52 6.60 -19.01
N GLU A 64 5.78 7.58 -18.50
CA GLU A 64 4.94 7.42 -17.31
C GLU A 64 3.93 6.27 -17.50
N GLN A 65 3.79 5.41 -16.50
CA GLN A 65 2.90 4.24 -16.57
C GLN A 65 1.86 4.25 -15.46
N GLY A 66 0.64 3.81 -15.80
CA GLY A 66 -0.43 3.57 -14.85
C GLY A 66 -1.56 4.59 -14.88
N PRO A 67 -2.54 4.45 -13.97
CA PRO A 67 -2.58 3.43 -12.92
C PRO A 67 -2.82 2.01 -13.47
N PHE A 68 -2.12 1.00 -12.92
CA PHE A 68 -2.42 -0.42 -13.16
C PHE A 68 -2.32 -1.22 -11.86
N VAL A 69 -3.01 -2.35 -11.76
CA VAL A 69 -2.99 -3.20 -10.55
C VAL A 69 -2.08 -4.40 -10.78
N VAL A 70 -1.21 -4.68 -9.82
CA VAL A 70 -0.33 -5.86 -9.79
C VAL A 70 -0.39 -6.48 -8.39
N SER A 71 -0.50 -7.80 -8.31
CA SER A 71 -0.44 -8.52 -7.05
C SER A 71 1.02 -8.88 -6.74
N LEU A 72 1.54 -8.40 -5.62
CA LEU A 72 2.90 -8.68 -5.17
C LEU A 72 2.90 -9.56 -3.92
N ASN A 73 3.87 -10.46 -3.85
CA ASN A 73 4.20 -11.24 -2.66
C ASN A 73 5.11 -10.43 -1.75
N TYR A 74 4.72 -10.32 -0.48
CA TYR A 74 5.57 -9.84 0.60
C TYR A 74 5.54 -10.89 1.71
N GLY A 75 6.62 -11.66 1.82
CA GLY A 75 6.63 -12.88 2.63
C GLY A 75 5.63 -13.91 2.09
N ASP A 76 4.82 -14.47 2.98
CA ASP A 76 3.80 -15.48 2.64
C ASP A 76 2.46 -14.88 2.19
N GLU A 77 2.32 -13.54 2.21
CA GLU A 77 1.08 -12.86 1.85
C GLU A 77 1.20 -12.16 0.48
N SER A 78 0.13 -12.22 -0.31
CA SER A 78 0.00 -11.51 -1.58
C SER A 78 -0.95 -10.33 -1.44
N PHE A 79 -0.55 -9.18 -1.97
CA PHE A 79 -1.36 -7.96 -1.92
C PHE A 79 -1.54 -7.36 -3.31
N PRO A 80 -2.78 -7.11 -3.76
CA PRO A 80 -3.00 -6.33 -4.96
C PRO A 80 -2.68 -4.86 -4.68
N LEU A 81 -1.75 -4.32 -5.45
CA LEU A 81 -1.30 -2.94 -5.36
C LEU A 81 -1.59 -2.23 -6.68
N ARG A 82 -2.14 -1.01 -6.60
CA ARG A 82 -2.28 -0.11 -7.74
C ARG A 82 -1.01 0.72 -7.83
N PHE A 83 -0.29 0.59 -8.93
CA PHE A 83 0.96 1.26 -9.22
C PHE A 83 0.77 2.45 -10.16
N HIS A 84 1.60 3.46 -9.97
CA HIS A 84 1.84 4.55 -10.90
C HIS A 84 3.35 4.80 -10.94
N LEU A 85 3.95 4.70 -12.13
CA LEU A 85 5.40 4.77 -12.32
C LEU A 85 5.75 6.10 -12.96
N PHE A 86 6.68 6.81 -12.34
CA PHE A 86 7.18 8.10 -12.78
C PHE A 86 8.69 8.00 -13.05
N PRO A 87 9.10 7.95 -14.33
CA PRO A 87 10.50 8.06 -14.70
C PRO A 87 11.10 9.38 -14.20
N LEU A 88 12.27 9.33 -13.59
CA LEU A 88 13.00 10.47 -13.01
C LEU A 88 14.25 10.78 -13.82
N ASP A 89 14.66 12.03 -13.95
CA ASP A 89 15.83 12.46 -14.76
C ASP A 89 17.13 11.69 -14.48
N SER A 90 17.29 11.14 -13.28
CA SER A 90 18.41 10.29 -12.88
C SER A 90 18.50 8.93 -13.60
N GLY A 91 17.51 8.56 -14.40
CA GLY A 91 17.38 7.21 -14.99
C GLY A 91 16.54 6.25 -14.16
N GLN A 92 16.25 6.60 -12.90
CA GLN A 92 15.41 5.81 -12.00
C GLN A 92 13.91 5.97 -12.30
N VAL A 93 13.09 5.13 -11.69
CA VAL A 93 11.63 5.21 -11.71
C VAL A 93 11.15 5.28 -10.27
N LEU A 94 10.43 6.35 -9.94
CA LEU A 94 9.65 6.45 -8.71
C LEU A 94 8.35 5.70 -8.91
N VAL A 95 8.07 4.73 -8.04
CA VAL A 95 6.83 3.98 -8.05
C VAL A 95 5.99 4.46 -6.89
N LEU A 96 4.85 5.08 -7.17
CA LEU A 96 3.82 5.31 -6.17
C LEU A 96 2.86 4.12 -6.19
N TYR A 97 2.46 3.66 -5.02
CA TYR A 97 1.50 2.57 -4.92
C TYR A 97 0.41 2.82 -3.88
N THR A 98 -0.75 2.18 -4.09
CA THR A 98 -1.81 2.11 -3.09
C THR A 98 -2.29 0.67 -2.98
N ARG A 99 -2.67 0.24 -1.78
CA ARG A 99 -3.24 -1.08 -1.61
C ARG A 99 -4.67 -1.11 -2.13
N VAL A 100 -5.00 -2.15 -2.88
CA VAL A 100 -6.35 -2.46 -3.31
C VAL A 100 -6.95 -3.41 -2.27
N PHE A 101 -8.07 -3.03 -1.68
CA PHE A 101 -8.82 -3.93 -0.81
C PHE A 101 -9.99 -4.50 -1.62
N THR A 102 -10.25 -5.80 -1.48
CA THR A 102 -11.35 -6.46 -2.18
C THR A 102 -12.55 -6.61 -1.25
N GLY A 103 -13.74 -6.66 -1.83
CA GLY A 103 -15.00 -6.82 -1.09
C GLY A 103 -15.57 -5.51 -0.53
N SER A 104 -16.62 -5.65 0.28
CA SER A 104 -17.31 -4.54 0.92
C SER A 104 -17.16 -4.58 2.44
N LEU A 105 -17.20 -3.40 3.05
CA LEU A 105 -17.34 -3.25 4.50
C LEU A 105 -18.81 -3.06 4.86
N THR A 106 -19.23 -3.76 5.90
CA THR A 106 -20.50 -3.48 6.61
C THR A 106 -20.45 -2.10 7.25
N ASP A 107 -21.61 -1.52 7.55
CA ASP A 107 -21.67 -0.19 8.18
C ASP A 107 -20.91 -0.13 9.50
N ARG A 108 -20.97 -1.21 10.30
CA ARG A 108 -20.22 -1.29 11.55
C ARG A 108 -18.72 -1.33 11.32
N GLU A 109 -18.24 -2.11 10.35
CA GLU A 109 -16.82 -2.15 9.97
C GLU A 109 -16.34 -0.79 9.43
N ARG A 110 -17.18 -0.07 8.69
CA ARG A 110 -16.87 1.30 8.21
C ARG A 110 -16.71 2.26 9.38
N HIS A 111 -17.63 2.27 10.35
CA HIS A 111 -17.53 3.12 11.53
C HIS A 111 -16.28 2.82 12.35
N VAL A 112 -15.99 1.54 12.59
CA VAL A 112 -14.78 1.12 13.30
C VAL A 112 -13.53 1.56 12.52
N LEU A 113 -13.51 1.37 11.20
CA LEU A 113 -12.40 1.76 10.33
C LEU A 113 -12.12 3.27 10.41
N VAL A 114 -13.15 4.12 10.32
CA VAL A 114 -12.99 5.58 10.43
C VAL A 114 -12.32 5.97 11.74
N LEU A 115 -12.77 5.38 12.86
CA LEU A 115 -12.23 5.69 14.18
C LEU A 115 -10.78 5.24 14.33
N VAL A 116 -10.45 4.00 13.97
CA VAL A 116 -9.08 3.50 14.11
C VAL A 116 -8.11 4.12 13.11
N ALA A 117 -8.57 4.48 11.90
CA ALA A 117 -7.76 5.24 10.93
C ALA A 117 -7.46 6.65 11.45
N GLY A 118 -8.32 7.22 12.28
CA GLY A 118 -8.10 8.46 13.03
C GLY A 118 -7.28 8.30 14.32
N GLY A 119 -6.80 7.10 14.64
CA GLY A 119 -5.96 6.83 15.81
C GLY A 119 -6.72 6.51 17.10
N ALA A 120 -8.03 6.23 17.05
CA ALA A 120 -8.80 5.89 18.24
C ALA A 120 -8.35 4.55 18.87
N SER A 121 -8.18 4.55 20.19
CA SER A 121 -7.97 3.34 20.99
C SER A 121 -9.25 2.50 21.11
N PRO A 122 -9.18 1.21 21.45
CA PRO A 122 -10.37 0.37 21.62
C PRO A 122 -11.38 0.91 22.64
N ASN A 123 -10.92 1.61 23.68
CA ASN A 123 -11.81 2.24 24.66
C ASN A 123 -12.56 3.43 24.04
N GLN A 124 -11.86 4.29 23.30
CA GLN A 124 -12.50 5.39 22.58
C GLN A 124 -13.49 4.88 21.51
N VAL A 125 -13.14 3.79 20.82
CA VAL A 125 -14.07 3.13 19.87
C VAL A 125 -15.31 2.62 20.61
N ALA A 126 -15.16 2.02 21.78
CA ALA A 126 -16.27 1.56 22.60
C ALA A 126 -17.18 2.71 23.05
N ASP A 127 -16.59 3.79 23.54
CA ASP A 127 -17.31 4.98 24.00
C ASP A 127 -18.11 5.62 22.87
N VAL A 128 -17.48 5.82 21.70
CA VAL A 128 -18.14 6.42 20.53
C VAL A 128 -19.26 5.52 19.98
N LEU A 129 -19.08 4.20 20.01
CA LEU A 129 -20.05 3.26 19.44
C LEU A 129 -21.11 2.77 20.43
N GLY A 130 -21.01 3.13 21.72
CA GLY A 130 -21.92 2.68 22.77
C GLY A 130 -21.86 1.18 23.04
N ILE A 131 -20.67 0.58 22.96
CA ILE A 131 -20.44 -0.87 23.14
C ILE A 131 -19.39 -1.13 24.22
N SER A 132 -19.19 -2.39 24.62
CA SER A 132 -18.11 -2.73 25.55
C SER A 132 -16.73 -2.61 24.89
N ALA A 133 -15.70 -2.30 25.70
CA ALA A 133 -14.30 -2.31 25.25
C ALA A 133 -13.87 -3.68 24.68
N SER A 134 -14.46 -4.78 25.17
CA SER A 134 -14.20 -6.11 24.62
C SER A 134 -14.77 -6.25 23.21
N THR A 135 -16.02 -5.85 23.02
CA THR A 135 -16.68 -5.87 21.71
C THR A 135 -15.96 -4.97 20.71
N ALA A 136 -15.46 -3.81 21.14
CA ALA A 136 -14.65 -2.94 20.29
C ALA A 136 -13.33 -3.62 19.86
N ARG A 137 -12.62 -4.28 20.78
CA ARG A 137 -11.42 -5.09 20.45
C ARG A 137 -11.73 -6.18 19.44
N ASP A 138 -12.84 -6.88 19.60
CA ASP A 138 -13.27 -7.94 18.68
C ASP A 138 -13.59 -7.39 17.28
N HIS A 139 -14.26 -6.23 17.19
CA HIS A 139 -14.49 -5.56 15.91
C HIS A 139 -13.19 -5.14 15.23
N ILE A 140 -12.25 -4.55 15.97
CA ILE A 140 -10.94 -4.14 15.43
C ILE A 140 -10.15 -5.37 14.96
N ALA A 141 -10.12 -6.45 15.74
CA ALA A 141 -9.43 -7.69 15.38
C ALA A 141 -10.03 -8.34 14.12
N ASN A 142 -11.36 -8.40 14.02
CA ASN A 142 -12.04 -8.89 12.83
C ASN A 142 -11.76 -8.02 11.60
N LEU A 143 -11.75 -6.69 11.77
CA LEU A 143 -11.42 -5.75 10.71
C LEU A 143 -9.97 -5.92 10.22
N LYS A 144 -9.01 -6.07 11.14
CA LYS A 144 -7.60 -6.37 10.81
C LYS A 144 -7.48 -7.64 9.98
N ARG A 145 -8.11 -8.72 10.42
CA ARG A 145 -8.10 -10.00 9.72
C ARG A 145 -8.74 -9.89 8.34
N LYS A 146 -9.92 -9.25 8.23
CA LYS A 146 -10.63 -9.05 6.96
C LYS A 146 -9.82 -8.24 5.95
N LEU A 147 -9.11 -7.22 6.41
CA LEU A 147 -8.33 -6.33 5.56
C LEU A 147 -6.85 -6.73 5.48
N HIS A 148 -6.43 -7.83 6.11
CA HIS A 148 -5.03 -8.23 6.32
C HIS A 148 -4.13 -7.04 6.72
N ILE A 149 -4.50 -6.36 7.81
CA ILE A 149 -3.77 -5.21 8.36
C ILE A 149 -3.01 -5.65 9.60
N HIS A 150 -1.68 -5.58 9.52
CA HIS A 150 -0.77 -5.91 10.63
C HIS A 150 -0.32 -4.66 11.40
N HIS A 151 -0.20 -3.52 10.72
CA HIS A 151 0.25 -2.25 11.30
C HIS A 151 -0.81 -1.14 11.21
N PRO A 152 -0.85 -0.17 12.15
CA PRO A 152 -1.88 0.89 12.19
C PRO A 152 -2.06 1.67 10.87
N GLU A 153 -0.98 1.89 10.13
CA GLU A 153 -0.97 2.64 8.87
C GLU A 153 -1.86 1.98 7.80
N GLY A 154 -2.02 0.65 7.88
CA GLY A 154 -2.90 -0.09 7.00
C GLY A 154 -4.37 0.32 7.13
N PHE A 155 -4.81 0.77 8.31
CA PHE A 155 -6.16 1.31 8.48
C PHE A 155 -6.34 2.61 7.71
N ARG A 156 -5.34 3.49 7.73
CA ARG A 156 -5.37 4.75 6.98
C ARG A 156 -5.44 4.50 5.48
N MET A 157 -4.69 3.52 4.98
CA MET A 157 -4.76 3.10 3.58
C MET A 157 -6.14 2.54 3.21
N ALA A 158 -6.72 1.70 4.07
CA ALA A 158 -8.06 1.15 3.86
C ALA A 158 -9.13 2.23 3.87
N ALA A 159 -9.08 3.14 4.85
CA ALA A 159 -9.96 4.30 4.94
C ALA A 159 -9.95 5.12 3.63
N HIS A 160 -8.76 5.51 3.15
CA HIS A 160 -8.62 6.21 1.87
C HIS A 160 -9.17 5.37 0.70
N HIS A 161 -8.87 4.08 0.64
CA HIS A 161 -9.36 3.18 -0.41
C HIS A 161 -10.89 3.14 -0.49
N PHE A 162 -11.57 3.05 0.65
CA PHE A 162 -13.03 2.97 0.72
C PHE A 162 -13.72 4.35 0.67
N GLY A 163 -12.98 5.44 0.49
CA GLY A 163 -13.52 6.81 0.50
C GLY A 163 -14.01 7.24 1.89
N LEU A 164 -13.40 6.70 2.95
CA LEU A 164 -13.74 6.90 4.36
C LEU A 164 -12.64 7.72 5.04
N GLY A 165 -12.45 8.96 4.62
CA GLY A 165 -11.48 9.87 5.22
C GLY A 165 -11.80 11.32 4.87
N SER A 166 -11.62 12.21 5.85
CA SER A 166 -11.66 13.68 5.70
C SER A 166 -10.38 14.21 5.05
#